data_AF-A0A6N2E9S1-F1
#
_entry.id   AF-A0A6N2E9S1-F1
#
_cell.length_a   1.000
_cell.length_b   1.000
_cell.length_c   1.000
_cell.angle_alpha   90.00
_cell.angle_beta   90.00
_cell.angle_gamma   90.00
#
_symmetry.space_group_name_H-M   'P 1'
#
loop_
_entity.id
_entity.type
_entity.pdbx_description
1 polymer ?
#
loop_
_entity_poly.entity_id
_entity_poly.type
_entity_poly.pdbx_seq_one_letter_code
_entity_poly.pdbx_strand_id
1 'polypeptide(L)'
;MYAEKIIAETDPSGNIKGLPSLPANSRFEVIFLQLDSNTSAHKKPKRTPHPALRGSVQFHGDVIDTVAESDWDLPHLNSTLP
;
A
#
# COMPACT_ATOMS: atom_id res chain seq x y z
N MET A 1 -3.83 14.42 -3.00
CA MET A 1 -2.37 14.19 -2.96
C MET A 1 -2.03 13.35 -4.17
N TYR A 2 -1.18 13.82 -5.09
CA TYR A 2 -0.78 13.09 -6.31
C TYR A 2 0.60 12.50 -6.06
N ALA A 3 0.75 11.19 -6.21
CA ALA A 3 2.01 10.48 -5.99
C ALA A 3 2.33 9.65 -7.24
N GLU A 4 3.51 9.87 -7.81
CA GLU A 4 4.01 9.14 -8.96
C GLU A 4 5.18 8.24 -8.54
N LYS A 5 5.13 6.96 -8.92
CA LYS A 5 6.19 5.99 -8.63
C LYS A 5 7.09 5.85 -9.85
N ILE A 6 8.35 6.22 -9.71
CA ILE A 6 9.38 6.04 -10.73
C ILE A 6 10.40 5.04 -10.21
N ILE A 7 10.78 4.06 -11.04
CA ILE A 7 11.89 3.16 -10.74
C ILE A 7 13.14 3.77 -11.38
N ALA A 8 14.11 4.15 -10.55
CA ALA A 8 15.37 4.72 -11.01
C ALA A 8 16.53 3.78 -10.65
N GLU A 9 17.50 3.67 -11.54
CA GLU A 9 18.71 2.88 -11.34
C GLU A 9 19.84 3.73 -10.79
N THR A 10 20.82 3.10 -10.15
CA THR A 10 22.06 3.77 -9.73
C THR A 10 23.24 3.43 -10.62
N ASP A 11 24.21 4.33 -10.71
CA ASP A 11 25.53 4.05 -11.28
C ASP A 11 26.45 3.31 -10.28
N PRO A 12 27.66 2.88 -10.69
CA PRO A 12 28.61 2.20 -9.79
C PRO A 12 29.06 3.04 -8.59
N SER A 13 28.90 4.37 -8.65
CA SER A 13 29.21 5.29 -7.56
C SER A 13 28.01 5.54 -6.63
N GLY A 14 26.85 4.95 -6.94
CA GLY A 14 25.61 5.09 -6.17
C GLY A 14 24.74 6.28 -6.55
N ASN A 15 25.05 7.00 -7.63
CA ASN A 15 24.24 8.13 -8.08
C ASN A 15 23.02 7.65 -8.86
N ILE A 16 21.86 8.28 -8.64
CA ILE A 16 20.63 7.99 -9.36
C ILE A 16 20.78 8.46 -10.82
N LYS A 17 20.52 7.54 -11.76
CA LYS A 17 20.50 7.82 -13.19
C LYS A 17 19.15 8.38 -13.62
N GLY A 18 19.18 9.36 -14.53
CA GLY A 18 18.00 9.79 -15.28
C GLY A 18 16.85 10.34 -14.42
N LEU A 19 17.17 11.21 -13.46
CA LEU A 19 16.14 11.90 -12.67
C LEU A 19 15.16 12.66 -13.60
N PRO A 20 13.85 12.60 -13.33
CA PRO A 20 12.87 13.35 -14.10
C PRO A 20 13.05 14.86 -13.89
N SER A 21 12.66 15.64 -14.88
CA SER A 21 12.59 17.10 -14.74
C SER A 21 11.45 17.44 -13.78
N LEU A 22 11.77 18.17 -12.71
CA LEU A 22 10.79 18.63 -11.73
C LEU A 22 10.39 20.09 -12.00
N PRO A 23 9.14 20.48 -11.70
CA PRO A 23 8.70 21.87 -11.75
C PRO A 23 9.60 22.82 -10.95
N ALA A 24 9.87 23.99 -11.52
CA ALA A 24 10.63 25.03 -10.83
C ALA A 24 9.90 25.52 -9.56
N ASN A 25 10.67 25.91 -8.54
CA ASN A 25 10.19 26.52 -7.30
C ASN A 25 9.12 25.71 -6.54
N SER A 26 9.12 24.38 -6.70
CA SER A 26 8.14 23.49 -6.08
C SER A 26 8.77 22.62 -5.00
N ARG A 27 8.01 22.32 -3.95
CA ARG A 27 8.45 21.47 -2.83
C ARG A 27 7.93 20.05 -3.02
N PHE A 28 8.83 19.08 -2.96
CA PHE A 28 8.51 17.66 -3.08
C PHE A 28 8.91 16.90 -1.82
N GLU A 29 8.08 15.93 -1.44
CA GLU A 29 8.45 14.87 -0.51
C GLU A 29 8.88 13.65 -1.33
N VAL A 30 10.04 13.08 -1.02
CA VAL A 30 10.64 11.99 -1.79
C VAL A 30 10.85 10.78 -0.89
N ILE A 31 10.44 9.60 -1.38
CA ILE A 31 10.61 8.32 -0.68
C ILE A 31 11.50 7.44 -1.54
N PHE A 32 12.65 7.03 -0.99
CA PHE A 32 13.55 6.08 -1.64
C PHE A 32 13.29 4.68 -1.13
N LEU A 33 12.98 3.75 -2.04
CA LEU A 33 12.85 2.33 -1.75
C LEU A 33 13.89 1.55 -2.54
N GLN A 34 14.86 0.97 -1.84
CA GLN A 34 15.79 0.03 -2.45
C GLN A 34 15.02 -1.23 -2.86
N LEU A 35 15.02 -1.54 -4.14
CA LEU A 35 14.47 -2.79 -4.65
C LEU A 35 15.52 -3.89 -4.44
N ASP A 36 15.12 -5.01 -3.84
CA ASP A 36 16.03 -6.13 -3.60
C ASP A 36 16.66 -6.57 -4.94
N SER A 37 17.99 -6.59 -5.02
CA SER A 37 18.67 -7.30 -6.10
C SER A 37 18.26 -8.76 -6.01
N ASN A 38 18.09 -9.43 -7.14
CA ASN A 38 17.58 -10.80 -7.28
C ASN A 38 18.37 -11.90 -6.52
N THR A 39 19.26 -11.53 -5.61
CA THR A 39 19.80 -12.34 -4.52
C THR A 39 18.70 -12.66 -3.52
N SER A 40 18.02 -13.77 -3.79
CA SER A 40 17.27 -14.59 -2.83
C SER A 40 16.14 -13.85 -2.12
N ALA A 41 14.93 -14.14 -2.59
CA ALA A 41 13.67 -13.95 -1.90
C ALA A 41 13.77 -14.17 -0.37
N HIS A 42 14.12 -13.12 0.37
CA HIS A 42 13.59 -12.93 1.71
C HIS A 42 12.11 -12.66 1.50
N LYS A 43 11.35 -13.75 1.35
CA LYS A 43 9.90 -13.73 1.51
C LYS A 43 9.66 -13.09 2.86
N LYS A 44 9.43 -11.77 2.89
CA LYS A 44 8.95 -11.07 4.08
C LYS A 44 7.83 -11.96 4.61
N PRO A 45 7.84 -12.36 5.89
CA PRO A 45 6.83 -13.24 6.42
C PRO A 45 5.48 -12.59 6.09
N LYS A 46 4.73 -13.19 5.16
CA LYS A 46 3.40 -12.71 4.82
C LYS A 46 2.64 -12.77 6.13
N ARG A 47 2.04 -11.66 6.54
CA ARG A 47 1.18 -11.64 7.73
C ARG A 47 0.07 -12.64 7.46
N THR A 48 0.15 -13.78 8.11
CA THR A 48 -0.95 -14.74 8.11
C THR A 48 -1.91 -14.31 9.22
N PRO A 49 -3.22 -14.33 8.96
CA PRO A 49 -4.19 -14.13 10.02
C PRO A 49 -3.97 -15.17 11.13
N HIS A 50 -4.40 -14.83 12.35
CA HIS A 50 -4.30 -15.74 13.50
C HIS A 50 -4.95 -17.10 13.14
N PRO A 51 -4.39 -18.26 13.56
CA PRO A 51 -4.88 -19.57 13.15
C PRO A 51 -6.38 -19.81 13.38
N ALA A 52 -6.98 -19.15 14.37
CA ALA A 52 -8.43 -19.21 14.64
C ALA A 52 -9.31 -18.67 13.49
N LEU A 53 -8.75 -17.86 12.60
CA LEU A 53 -9.41 -17.30 11.41
C LEU A 53 -9.28 -18.21 10.17
N ARG A 54 -8.56 -19.33 10.29
CA ARG A 54 -8.29 -20.23 9.17
C ARG A 54 -9.54 -21.06 8.87
N GLY A 55 -10.25 -20.73 7.79
CA GLY A 55 -11.44 -21.44 7.33
C GLY A 55 -12.76 -20.96 7.94
N SER A 56 -12.72 -20.00 8.87
CA SER A 56 -13.91 -19.36 9.46
C SER A 56 -14.33 -18.08 8.75
N VAL A 57 -13.48 -17.53 7.87
CA VAL A 57 -13.77 -16.32 7.09
C VAL A 57 -13.43 -16.51 5.61
N GLN A 58 -14.29 -16.03 4.72
CA GLN A 58 -14.10 -16.06 3.27
C GLN A 58 -13.55 -14.70 2.80
N PHE A 59 -12.32 -14.67 2.33
CA PHE A 59 -11.70 -13.45 1.81
C PHE A 59 -12.30 -13.11 0.44
N HIS A 60 -13.12 -12.07 0.39
CA HIS A 60 -13.62 -11.51 -0.86
C HIS A 60 -12.64 -10.44 -1.36
N GLY A 61 -11.65 -10.85 -2.16
CA GLY A 61 -10.91 -9.96 -3.07
C GLY A 61 -10.34 -8.66 -2.49
N ASP A 62 -10.20 -7.67 -3.37
CA ASP A 62 -9.53 -6.39 -3.12
C ASP A 62 -10.27 -5.57 -2.06
N VAL A 63 -9.56 -5.13 -1.02
CA VAL A 63 -10.12 -4.49 0.18
C VAL A 63 -10.68 -3.08 -0.13
N ILE A 64 -10.38 -2.54 -1.31
CA ILE A 64 -10.77 -1.19 -1.72
C ILE A 64 -12.13 -1.17 -2.44
N ASP A 65 -12.56 -2.27 -3.07
CA ASP A 65 -13.89 -2.39 -3.67
C ASP A 65 -14.89 -2.92 -2.63
N THR A 66 -15.24 -2.04 -1.70
CA THR A 66 -16.31 -2.32 -0.75
C THR A 66 -17.68 -1.99 -1.36
N VAL A 67 -18.71 -2.76 -0.98
CA VAL A 67 -20.11 -2.46 -1.32
C VAL A 67 -20.54 -1.14 -0.67
N ALA A 68 -21.59 -0.49 -1.19
CA ALA A 68 -22.04 0.79 -0.66
C ALA A 68 -22.43 0.68 0.83
N GLU A 69 -22.29 1.77 1.59
CA GLU A 69 -22.62 1.79 3.03
C GLU A 69 -24.06 1.32 3.31
N SER A 70 -24.98 1.56 2.38
CA SER A 70 -26.37 1.08 2.45
C SER A 70 -26.51 -0.44 2.43
N ASP A 71 -25.53 -1.13 1.87
CA ASP A 71 -25.49 -2.59 1.76
C ASP A 71 -24.74 -3.22 2.94
N TRP A 72 -24.24 -2.41 3.87
CA TRP A 72 -23.60 -2.91 5.07
C TRP A 72 -24.72 -3.26 6.07
N ASP A 73 -24.76 -4.52 6.48
CA ASP A 73 -25.67 -5.01 7.54
C ASP A 73 -25.17 -4.54 8.92
N LEU A 74 -25.03 -3.22 9.07
CA LEU A 74 -24.73 -2.60 10.34
C LEU A 74 -26.04 -2.45 11.10
N PRO A 75 -26.12 -2.90 12.37
CA PRO A 75 -27.27 -2.59 13.19
C PRO A 75 -27.39 -1.07 13.23
N HIS A 76 -28.54 -0.54 12.81
CA HIS A 76 -28.84 0.86 12.98
C HIS A 76 -28.62 1.17 14.46
N LEU A 77 -27.53 1.87 14.77
CA LEU A 77 -27.30 2.44 16.08
C LEU A 77 -28.39 3.49 16.21
N ASN A 78 -29.56 3.03 16.66
CA ASN A 78 -30.63 3.88 17.13
C ASN A 78 -30.01 4.66 18.28
N SER A 79 -29.66 5.90 17.97
CA SER A 79 -29.48 6.98 18.91
C SER A 79 -30.81 7.17 19.66
N THR A 80 -31.04 6.29 20.62
CA THR A 80 -32.03 6.42 21.69
C THR A 80 -31.23 6.32 22.98
N LEU A 81 -30.67 7.47 23.40
CA LEU A 81 -31.18 8.33 24.49
C LEU A 81 -30.60 7.91 25.85
N PRO A 82 -30.47 8.79 26.87
CA PRO A 82 -31.08 10.12 27.04
C PRO A 82 -30.11 11.31 27.01
#